data_AF-A0A656K271-F1
#
_entry.id   AF-A0A656K271-F1
#
_cell.length_a   1.000
_cell.length_b   1.000
_cell.length_c   1.000
_cell.angle_alpha   90.00
_cell.angle_beta   90.00
_cell.angle_gamma   90.00
#
_symmetry.space_group_name_H-M   'P 1'
#
loop_
_entity.id
_entity.type
_entity.pdbx_description
1 polymer ?
#
loop_
_entity_poly.entity_id
_entity_poly.type
_entity_poly.pdbx_seq_one_letter_code
_entity_poly.pdbx_strand_id
1 'polypeptide(L)'
;MDSLIREAADILIVPGTVLNEHYLEHHHWSDHYVLAVARGKPSAPQSFADFPQVSRYVAWRHPGVERLHQQLAAAQVRLSQRGELTCLDTLLDLVAKRHCITIVPSVLLGGRL
;
A
#
# COMPACT_ATOMS: atom_id res chain seq x y z
N MET A 1 5.30 -1.15 -22.67
CA MET A 1 6.33 -2.09 -23.17
C MET A 1 7.44 -1.35 -23.91
N ASP A 2 7.14 -0.33 -24.72
CA ASP A 2 8.15 0.40 -25.51
C ASP A 2 9.26 1.11 -24.71
N SER A 3 9.01 1.46 -23.45
CA SER A 3 9.96 2.22 -22.62
C SER A 3 11.19 1.42 -22.18
N LEU A 4 11.10 0.09 -22.03
CA LEU A 4 12.28 -0.74 -21.68
C LEU A 4 13.04 -1.22 -22.89
N ILE A 5 12.32 -1.49 -23.99
CA ILE A 5 12.91 -1.92 -25.25
C ILE A 5 13.86 -0.85 -25.81
N ARG A 6 13.68 0.42 -25.39
CA ARG A 6 14.53 1.56 -25.76
C ARG A 6 15.68 1.85 -24.79
N GLU A 7 16.00 0.94 -23.87
CA GLU A 7 17.03 1.14 -22.82
C GLU A 7 16.82 2.42 -21.97
N ALA A 8 15.60 2.96 -21.93
CA ALA A 8 15.33 4.23 -21.27
C ALA A 8 15.08 4.10 -19.75
N ALA A 9 15.09 2.89 -19.20
CA ALA A 9 14.89 2.62 -17.78
C ALA A 9 15.54 1.31 -17.35
N ASP A 10 16.28 1.33 -16.24
CA ASP A 10 16.93 0.14 -15.67
C ASP A 10 15.96 -0.82 -14.95
N ILE A 11 14.77 -0.33 -14.54
CA ILE A 11 13.77 -1.09 -13.77
C ILE A 11 12.36 -0.77 -14.27
N LEU A 12 11.54 -1.80 -14.49
CA LEU A 12 10.11 -1.69 -14.79
C LEU A 12 9.26 -2.25 -13.66
N ILE A 13 8.23 -1.51 -13.24
CA ILE A 13 7.18 -2.01 -12.35
C ILE A 13 5.87 -1.97 -13.13
N VAL A 14 5.32 -3.13 -13.48
CA VAL A 14 4.04 -3.28 -14.18
C VAL A 14 3.07 -4.14 -13.38
N PRO A 15 1.75 -3.86 -13.44
CA PRO A 15 0.74 -4.76 -12.91
C PRO A 15 0.83 -6.11 -13.65
N GLY A 16 0.80 -7.21 -12.88
CA GLY A 16 1.02 -8.59 -13.31
C GLY A 16 0.63 -8.90 -14.77
N THR A 17 1.60 -8.70 -15.64
CA THR A 17 1.60 -9.19 -17.02
C THR A 17 2.63 -10.30 -17.04
N VAL A 18 2.34 -11.39 -17.76
CA VAL A 18 3.30 -12.48 -17.92
C VAL A 18 4.55 -11.90 -18.57
N LEU A 19 5.64 -11.85 -17.81
CA LEU A 19 6.96 -11.51 -18.33
C LEU A 19 7.30 -12.56 -19.40
N ASN A 20 7.69 -12.12 -20.60
CA ASN A 20 8.09 -13.04 -21.67
C ASN A 20 9.52 -13.58 -21.42
N GLU A 21 10.02 -14.44 -22.32
CA GLU A 21 11.34 -15.11 -22.20
C GLU A 21 12.54 -14.17 -22.05
N HIS A 22 12.36 -12.86 -22.29
CA HIS A 22 13.43 -11.85 -22.20
C HIS A 22 13.47 -11.09 -20.87
N TYR A 23 12.51 -11.29 -19.97
CA TYR A 23 12.46 -10.59 -18.69
C TYR A 23 12.48 -11.58 -17.53
N LEU A 24 13.30 -11.27 -16.52
CA LEU A 24 13.40 -12.04 -15.30
C LEU A 24 12.62 -11.32 -14.19
N GLU A 25 11.67 -12.00 -13.56
CA GLU A 25 10.95 -11.44 -12.42
C GLU A 25 11.91 -11.30 -11.23
N HIS A 26 12.36 -10.08 -10.96
CA HIS A 26 13.28 -9.83 -9.85
C HIS A 26 12.55 -9.83 -8.50
N HIS A 27 11.27 -9.42 -8.47
CA HIS A 27 10.49 -9.37 -7.24
C HIS A 27 8.97 -9.41 -7.52
N HIS A 28 8.30 -10.46 -7.03
CA HIS A 28 6.86 -10.62 -7.15
C HIS A 28 6.16 -9.95 -5.96
N TRP A 29 5.42 -8.88 -6.21
CA TRP A 29 4.61 -8.20 -5.19
C TRP A 29 3.25 -8.90 -5.00
N SER A 30 3.18 -10.24 -5.00
CA SER A 30 1.95 -10.95 -4.59
C SER A 30 1.83 -11.04 -3.08
N ASP A 31 1.92 -9.90 -2.44
CA ASP A 31 1.54 -9.83 -1.04
C ASP A 31 0.19 -9.16 -0.89
N HIS A 32 -0.51 -9.57 0.15
CA HIS A 32 -1.79 -8.98 0.47
C HIS A 32 -1.57 -7.59 1.09
N TYR A 33 -2.49 -6.67 0.79
CA TYR A 33 -2.47 -5.36 1.44
C TYR A 33 -3.01 -5.50 2.85
N VAL A 34 -2.32 -4.88 3.80
CA VAL A 34 -2.70 -4.85 5.21
C VAL A 34 -2.97 -3.43 5.66
N LEU A 35 -3.99 -3.28 6.52
CA LEU A 35 -4.26 -2.02 7.19
C LEU A 35 -3.30 -1.87 8.37
N ALA A 36 -2.41 -0.88 8.30
CA ALA A 36 -1.53 -0.51 9.39
C ALA A 36 -2.18 0.56 10.26
N VAL A 37 -2.32 0.25 11.55
CA VAL A 37 -2.87 1.12 12.59
C VAL A 37 -1.94 1.12 13.80
N ALA A 38 -1.95 2.21 14.58
CA ALA A 38 -1.20 2.26 15.83
C ALA A 38 -1.67 1.15 16.79
N ARG A 39 -0.72 0.53 17.52
CA ARG A 39 -1.08 -0.42 18.58
C ARG A 39 -1.87 0.29 19.69
N GLY A 40 -3.15 -0.08 19.84
CA GLY A 40 -4.04 0.35 20.92
C GLY A 40 -3.89 -0.51 22.19
N LYS A 41 -4.54 -0.12 23.29
CA LYS A 41 -4.80 -1.07 24.40
C LYS A 41 -5.73 -2.17 23.85
N PRO A 42 -5.59 -3.44 24.29
CA PRO A 42 -6.38 -4.54 23.76
C PRO A 42 -7.83 -4.42 24.23
N SER A 43 -8.66 -3.75 23.44
CA SER A 43 -10.11 -3.73 23.63
C SER A 43 -10.76 -4.14 22.31
N ALA A 44 -11.12 -5.43 22.23
CA ALA A 44 -11.79 -6.11 21.12
C ALA A 44 -11.08 -6.09 19.75
N PRO A 45 -11.25 -7.12 18.91
CA PRO A 45 -10.84 -7.07 17.51
C PRO A 45 -11.63 -5.95 16.80
N GLN A 46 -10.94 -4.88 16.43
CA GLN A 46 -11.55 -3.78 15.68
C GLN A 46 -11.73 -4.22 14.23
N SER A 47 -12.98 -4.28 13.79
CA SER A 47 -13.31 -4.59 12.39
C SER A 47 -12.86 -3.45 11.49
N PHE A 48 -12.57 -3.75 10.23
CA PHE A 48 -12.26 -2.72 9.22
C PHE A 48 -13.36 -1.64 9.15
N ALA A 49 -14.62 -2.01 9.43
CA ALA A 49 -15.77 -1.10 9.48
C ALA A 49 -15.72 -0.05 10.61
N ASP A 50 -14.87 -0.24 11.61
CA ASP A 50 -14.77 0.63 12.80
C ASP A 50 -13.77 1.79 12.60
N PHE A 51 -12.87 1.69 11.62
CA PHE A 51 -11.84 2.69 11.32
C PHE A 51 -12.24 3.88 10.42
N PRO A 52 -13.20 3.79 9.47
CA PRO A 52 -13.38 4.81 8.43
C PRO A 52 -14.01 6.12 8.93
N GLN A 53 -14.55 6.17 10.15
CA GLN A 53 -15.19 7.39 10.67
C GLN A 53 -14.28 8.27 11.54
N VAL A 54 -13.14 7.77 12.03
CA VAL A 54 -12.32 8.51 13.01
C VAL A 54 -10.89 8.78 12.52
N SER A 55 -10.34 7.94 11.65
CA SER A 55 -8.93 7.99 11.30
C SER A 55 -8.66 8.55 9.90
N ARG A 56 -7.76 9.53 9.84
CA ARG A 56 -7.27 10.13 8.59
C ARG A 56 -6.48 9.08 7.80
N TYR A 57 -6.87 8.78 6.57
CA TYR A 57 -6.12 7.87 5.71
C TYR A 57 -5.02 8.63 4.96
N VAL A 58 -3.80 8.12 5.00
CA VAL A 58 -2.68 8.62 4.19
C VAL A 58 -2.17 7.46 3.33
N ALA A 59 -2.18 7.65 2.01
CA ALA A 59 -1.72 6.64 1.08
C ALA A 59 -0.18 6.59 1.06
N TRP A 60 0.37 5.40 0.87
CA TRP A 60 1.77 5.27 0.46
C TRP A 60 1.83 5.33 -1.07
N ARG A 61 2.78 6.11 -1.61
CA ARG A 61 2.93 6.29 -3.06
C ARG A 61 3.64 5.08 -3.67
N HIS A 62 2.92 4.32 -4.48
CA HIS A 62 3.49 3.24 -5.28
C HIS A 62 2.65 3.02 -6.57
N PRO A 63 3.19 2.36 -7.60
CA PRO A 63 2.49 2.19 -8.90
C PRO A 63 1.13 1.48 -8.84
N GLY A 64 0.82 0.77 -7.75
CA GLY A 64 -0.43 0.04 -7.56
C GLY A 64 -1.50 0.77 -6.76
N VAL A 65 -1.24 1.99 -6.28
CA VAL A 65 -2.09 2.68 -5.30
C VAL A 65 -3.48 3.01 -5.86
N GLU A 66 -3.56 3.44 -7.12
CA GLU A 66 -4.83 3.74 -7.80
C GLU A 66 -5.71 2.50 -7.94
N ARG A 67 -5.12 1.34 -8.27
CA ARG A 67 -5.84 0.08 -8.37
C ARG A 67 -6.38 -0.36 -7.01
N LEU A 68 -5.59 -0.21 -5.95
CA LEU A 68 -6.04 -0.45 -4.58
C LEU A 68 -7.24 0.43 -4.23
N HIS A 69 -7.17 1.74 -4.51
CA HIS A 69 -8.27 2.66 -4.23
C HIS A 69 -9.53 2.33 -5.02
N GLN A 70 -9.41 1.93 -6.29
CA GLN A 70 -10.54 1.46 -7.09
C GLN A 70 -11.19 0.20 -6.49
N GLN A 71 -10.39 -0.76 -6.03
CA GLN A 71 -10.89 -1.98 -5.39
C GLN A 71 -11.60 -1.68 -4.07
N LEU A 72 -11.06 -0.77 -3.26
CA LEU A 72 -11.70 -0.32 -2.03
C LEU A 72 -13.02 0.39 -2.31
N ALA A 73 -13.06 1.28 -3.31
CA ALA A 73 -14.28 1.96 -3.73
C ALA A 73 -15.35 0.96 -4.22
N ALA A 74 -14.96 -0.04 -5.01
CA ALA A 74 -15.85 -1.11 -5.47
C ALA A 74 -16.40 -1.95 -4.31
N ALA A 75 -15.61 -2.17 -3.26
CA ALA A 75 -16.01 -2.81 -2.02
C ALA A 75 -16.79 -1.89 -1.07
N GLN A 76 -17.18 -0.68 -1.50
CA GLN A 76 -17.87 0.34 -0.71
C GLN A 76 -17.11 0.79 0.54
N VAL A 77 -15.80 0.61 0.55
CA VAL A 77 -14.91 1.14 1.58
C VAL A 77 -14.71 2.63 1.35
N ARG A 78 -15.08 3.45 2.33
CA ARG A 78 -14.86 4.89 2.30
C ARG A 78 -13.65 5.25 3.15
N LEU A 79 -12.61 5.79 2.52
CA LEU A 79 -11.43 6.32 3.18
C LEU A 79 -11.48 7.85 3.20
N SER A 80 -11.24 8.47 4.35
CA SER A 80 -11.01 9.91 4.44
C SER A 80 -9.56 10.22 4.06
N GLN A 81 -9.25 10.20 2.76
CA GLN A 81 -7.90 10.46 2.26
C GLN A 81 -7.48 11.91 2.57
N ARG A 82 -6.32 12.07 3.22
CA ARG A 82 -5.76 13.37 3.61
C ARG A 82 -4.44 13.71 2.92
N GLY A 83 -3.87 12.76 2.19
CA GLY A 83 -2.64 12.95 1.46
C GLY A 83 -1.99 11.63 1.08
N GLU A 84 -0.79 11.74 0.54
CA GLU A 84 0.04 10.64 0.08
C GLU A 84 1.50 10.91 0.49
N LEU A 85 2.22 9.86 0.88
CA LEU A 85 3.64 9.93 1.23
C LEU A 85 4.44 8.90 0.44
N THR A 86 5.63 9.29 -0.02
CA THR A 86 6.60 8.39 -0.66
C THR A 86 7.48 7.67 0.38
N CYS A 87 7.86 8.36 1.45
CA CYS A 87 8.68 7.81 2.52
C CYS A 87 7.86 6.91 3.45
N LEU A 88 8.11 5.60 3.38
CA LEU A 88 7.43 4.60 4.22
C LEU A 88 7.73 4.82 5.71
N ASP A 89 8.97 5.15 6.07
CA ASP A 89 9.37 5.37 7.48
C ASP A 89 8.57 6.49 8.13
N THR A 90 8.48 7.64 7.46
CA THR A 90 7.69 8.79 7.92
C THR A 90 6.22 8.42 8.06
N LEU A 91 5.67 7.67 7.09
CA LEU A 91 4.28 7.24 7.13
C LEU A 91 4.02 6.31 8.34
N LEU A 92 4.88 5.34 8.58
CA LEU A 92 4.75 4.41 9.71
C LEU A 92 4.93 5.12 11.06
N ASP A 93 5.81 6.12 11.16
CA ASP A 93 5.94 6.96 12.36
C ASP A 93 4.66 7.77 12.63
N LEU A 94 4.02 8.34 11.61
CA LEU A 94 2.73 9.02 11.74
C LEU A 94 1.62 8.07 12.19
N VAL A 95 1.62 6.84 11.68
CA VAL A 95 0.70 5.78 12.11
C VAL A 95 0.95 5.43 13.58
N ALA A 96 2.20 5.19 13.98
CA ALA A 96 2.55 4.88 15.37
C ALA A 96 2.11 5.99 16.35
N LYS A 97 2.22 7.25 15.92
CA LYS A 97 1.75 8.45 16.65
C LYS A 97 0.25 8.69 16.58
N ARG A 98 -0.53 7.79 15.96
CA ARG A 98 -2.00 7.86 15.81
C ARG A 98 -2.50 9.07 15.00
N HIS A 99 -1.65 9.65 14.15
CA HIS A 99 -2.05 10.76 13.29
C HIS A 99 -2.86 10.29 12.08
N CYS A 100 -2.59 9.07 11.60
CA CYS A 100 -3.26 8.48 10.45
C CYS A 100 -3.31 6.95 10.53
N ILE A 101 -4.02 6.37 9.55
CA ILE A 101 -3.96 4.96 9.18
C ILE A 101 -3.44 4.86 7.75
N THR A 102 -2.87 3.71 7.39
CA THR A 102 -2.43 3.46 6.01
C THR A 102 -2.65 2.02 5.60
N ILE A 103 -2.63 1.77 4.29
CA ILE A 103 -2.73 0.44 3.71
C ILE A 103 -1.48 0.23 2.88
N VAL A 104 -0.73 -0.83 3.18
CA VAL A 104 0.56 -1.14 2.55
C VAL A 104 0.68 -2.65 2.27
N PRO A 105 1.48 -3.08 1.30
CA PRO A 105 1.84 -4.48 1.14
C PRO A 105 2.49 -5.05 2.41
N SER A 106 2.10 -6.24 2.86
CA SER A 106 2.64 -6.83 4.10
C SER A 106 4.15 -7.03 4.08
N VAL A 107 4.76 -7.30 2.93
CA VAL A 107 6.22 -7.42 2.75
C VAL A 107 6.98 -6.18 3.25
N LEU A 108 6.38 -4.98 3.17
CA LEU A 108 7.01 -3.74 3.63
C LEU A 108 7.05 -3.62 5.16
N LEU A 109 6.27 -4.44 5.85
CA LEU A 109 6.27 -4.53 7.30
C LEU A 109 7.20 -5.64 7.81
N GLY A 110 7.72 -6.50 6.91
CA GLY A 110 8.66 -7.57 7.25
C GLY A 110 9.92 -7.01 7.92
N GLY A 111 10.20 -7.43 9.15
CA GLY A 111 11.31 -6.95 9.98
C GLY A 111 10.99 -5.74 10.87
N ARG A 112 9.75 -5.22 10.85
CA ARG A 112 9.31 -4.04 11.62
C ARG A 112 8.12 -4.33 12.56
N LEU A 113 7.59 -5.54 12.52
CA LEU A 113 6.49 -6.04 13.36
C LEU A 113 6.99 -6.95 14.47
#